data_AF-A0A848ZN50-F1
#
_entry.id   AF-A0A848ZN50-F1
#
_cell.length_a   1.000
_cell.length_b   1.000
_cell.length_c   1.000
_cell.angle_alpha   90.00
_cell.angle_beta   90.00
_cell.angle_gamma   90.00
#
_symmetry.space_group_name_H-M   'P 1'
#
loop_
_entity.id
_entity.type
_entity.pdbx_description
1 polymer ?
#
loop_
_entity_poly.entity_id
_entity_poly.type
_entity_poly.pdbx_seq_one_letter_code
_entity_poly.pdbx_strand_id
1 'polypeptide(L)'
;MKNRVISVDIFRGLTIVLMILVNTPGTWSGVYAPFLHAEWHGYTPTDLVFPFFLFIVGTSIAFAYQKKKASAATYKKITVRSLKLIGLGLFLGAFAISFPFIKDFADIRFPGVLQRIGVVFFFAAVLFINFNWKSLVGICAVFLIGYWLLMGYVPVEGMESTFDRAPNNLANYIDVKVLGSHNYKPDYDPEGLL
;
A
#
# COMPACT_ATOMS: atom_id res chain seq x y z
N MET A 1 11.57 -5.14 30.04
CA MET A 1 10.74 -4.36 29.09
C MET A 1 11.49 -4.23 27.78
N LYS A 2 10.88 -4.54 26.65
CA LYS A 2 11.50 -4.31 25.33
C LYS A 2 11.56 -2.78 25.16
N ASN A 3 12.75 -2.19 25.08
CA ASN A 3 12.90 -0.75 24.87
C ASN A 3 12.14 -0.35 23.61
N ARG A 4 11.11 0.48 23.77
CA ARG A 4 10.37 1.06 22.66
C ARG A 4 11.26 2.11 22.00
N VAL A 5 11.24 2.16 20.67
CA VAL A 5 11.96 3.18 19.91
C VAL A 5 11.08 4.40 19.80
N ILE A 6 11.31 5.39 20.67
CA ILE A 6 10.46 6.59 20.81
C ILE A 6 10.35 7.35 19.49
N SER A 7 11.45 7.46 18.72
CA SER A 7 11.44 8.14 17.42
C SER A 7 10.45 7.52 16.43
N VAL A 8 10.33 6.19 16.41
CA VAL A 8 9.37 5.46 15.54
C VAL A 8 7.94 5.66 16.02
N ASP A 9 7.72 5.76 17.33
CA ASP A 9 6.40 6.06 17.89
C ASP A 9 5.95 7.49 17.55
N ILE A 10 6.84 8.49 17.69
CA ILE A 10 6.58 9.89 17.32
C ILE A 10 6.31 10.03 15.82
N PHE A 11 7.17 9.44 14.98
CA PHE A 11 7.02 9.52 13.53
C PHE A 11 5.70 8.92 13.05
N ARG A 12 5.26 7.80 13.64
CA ARG A 12 3.95 7.21 13.38
C ARG A 12 2.81 8.14 13.80
N GLY A 13 2.89 8.74 14.97
CA GLY A 13 1.89 9.70 15.45
C GLY A 13 1.75 10.87 14.48
N LEU A 14 2.87 11.48 14.07
CA LEU A 14 2.88 12.58 13.10
C LEU A 14 2.30 12.15 11.74
N THR A 15 2.63 10.95 11.26
CA THR A 15 2.08 10.42 10.01
C THR A 15 0.56 10.26 10.08
N ILE A 16 0.02 9.79 11.21
CA ILE A 16 -1.43 9.67 11.43
C ILE A 16 -2.09 11.05 11.49
N VAL A 17 -1.48 12.02 12.18
CA VAL A 17 -2.00 13.40 12.22
C VAL A 17 -2.06 14.00 10.83
N LEU A 18 -0.97 13.85 10.04
CA LEU A 18 -0.94 14.32 8.66
C LEU A 18 -2.02 13.64 7.82
N MET A 19 -2.17 12.32 7.92
CA MET A 19 -3.22 11.56 7.22
C MET A 19 -4.62 12.10 7.54
N ILE A 20 -4.91 12.41 8.80
CA ILE A 20 -6.21 12.96 9.21
C ILE A 20 -6.41 14.35 8.60
N LEU A 21 -5.40 15.21 8.65
CA LEU A 21 -5.47 16.58 8.12
C LEU A 21 -5.77 16.61 6.61
N VAL A 22 -5.12 15.73 5.84
CA VAL A 22 -5.27 15.70 4.38
C VAL A 22 -6.54 14.99 3.93
N ASN A 23 -7.03 13.99 4.68
CA ASN A 23 -8.27 13.26 4.35
C ASN A 23 -9.52 13.98 4.84
N THR A 24 -9.40 14.82 5.86
CA THR A 24 -10.54 15.51 6.49
C THR A 24 -10.24 17.00 6.68
N PRO A 25 -10.13 17.79 5.58
CA PRO A 25 -9.83 19.22 5.68
C PRO A 25 -11.00 20.08 6.18
N GLY A 26 -12.14 19.46 6.51
CA GLY A 26 -13.39 20.14 6.90
C GLY A 26 -14.13 20.73 5.70
N THR A 27 -13.46 21.48 4.82
CA THR A 27 -14.05 22.03 3.59
C THR A 27 -13.09 21.93 2.41
N TRP A 28 -13.51 21.23 1.36
CA TRP A 28 -12.71 21.00 0.15
C TRP A 28 -12.45 22.27 -0.69
N SER A 29 -13.22 23.34 -0.50
CA SER A 29 -13.02 24.63 -1.19
C SER A 29 -11.96 25.53 -0.54
N GLY A 30 -11.45 25.18 0.65
CA GLY A 30 -10.51 25.99 1.42
C GLY A 30 -9.22 25.24 1.79
N VAL A 31 -8.86 24.18 1.07
CA VAL A 31 -7.68 23.37 1.38
C VAL A 31 -6.42 24.12 0.97
N TYR A 32 -5.46 24.24 1.89
CA TYR A 32 -4.15 24.81 1.56
C TYR A 32 -3.44 23.94 0.52
N ALA A 33 -2.80 24.57 -0.47
CA ALA A 33 -2.14 23.88 -1.57
C ALA A 33 -1.21 22.71 -1.16
N PRO A 34 -0.41 22.80 -0.08
CA PRO A 34 0.44 21.68 0.36
C PRO A 34 -0.31 20.44 0.86
N PHE A 35 -1.61 20.54 1.15
CA PHE A 35 -2.45 19.42 1.60
C PHE A 35 -3.27 18.79 0.47
N LEU A 36 -3.17 19.31 -0.75
CA LEU A 36 -3.75 18.70 -1.93
C LEU A 36 -2.76 17.69 -2.54
N HIS A 37 -3.30 16.65 -3.18
CA HIS A 37 -2.49 15.75 -4.00
C HIS A 37 -1.97 16.47 -5.25
N ALA A 38 -0.80 16.06 -5.74
CA ALA A 38 -0.40 16.40 -7.10
C ALA A 38 -1.42 15.80 -8.10
N GLU A 39 -1.64 16.47 -9.24
CA GLU A 39 -2.62 15.98 -10.24
C GLU A 39 -2.22 14.64 -10.84
N TRP A 40 -0.94 14.50 -11.20
CA TRP A 40 -0.34 13.25 -11.67
C TRP A 40 1.17 13.30 -11.54
N HIS A 41 1.81 14.23 -12.24
CA HIS A 41 3.24 14.51 -12.12
C HIS A 41 3.46 15.56 -11.03
N GLY A 42 4.35 15.26 -10.09
CA GLY A 42 4.69 16.15 -8.98
C GLY A 42 4.81 15.38 -7.67
N TYR A 43 5.04 16.13 -6.59
CA TYR A 43 4.96 15.58 -5.24
C TYR A 43 4.49 16.67 -4.29
N THR A 44 3.56 16.33 -3.39
CA THR A 44 3.16 17.18 -2.27
C THR A 44 3.38 16.44 -0.94
N PRO A 45 3.34 17.15 0.20
CA PRO A 45 3.37 16.51 1.51
C PRO A 45 2.30 15.42 1.71
N THR A 46 1.13 15.56 1.08
CA THR A 46 0.05 14.57 1.15
C THR A 46 0.46 13.22 0.55
N ASP A 47 1.22 13.25 -0.54
CA ASP A 47 1.65 12.04 -1.25
C ASP A 47 2.68 11.22 -0.44
N LEU A 48 3.30 11.82 0.58
CA LEU A 48 4.28 11.16 1.45
C LEU A 48 3.65 10.32 2.57
N VAL A 49 2.36 10.51 2.87
CA VAL A 49 1.67 9.83 3.98
C VAL A 49 1.77 8.31 3.84
N PHE A 50 1.42 7.76 2.68
CA PHE A 50 1.47 6.32 2.44
C PHE A 50 2.91 5.76 2.45
N PRO A 51 3.89 6.36 1.76
CA PRO A 51 5.30 6.01 1.90
C PRO A 51 5.81 6.00 3.35
N PHE A 52 5.40 6.98 4.17
CA PHE A 52 5.78 7.02 5.58
C PHE A 52 5.23 5.83 6.38
N PHE A 53 3.98 5.41 6.13
CA PHE A 53 3.45 4.18 6.72
C PHE A 53 4.26 2.94 6.33
N LEU A 54 4.61 2.79 5.05
CA LEU A 54 5.44 1.66 4.59
C LEU A 54 6.84 1.69 5.21
N PHE A 55 7.45 2.88 5.36
CA PHE A 55 8.73 3.03 6.04
C PHE A 55 8.65 2.61 7.52
N ILE A 56 7.61 3.03 8.25
CA ILE A 56 7.37 2.61 9.64
C ILE A 56 7.19 1.09 9.73
N VAL A 57 6.49 0.48 8.77
CA VAL A 57 6.31 -0.97 8.70
C VAL A 57 7.65 -1.67 8.45
N GLY A 58 8.46 -1.20 7.52
CA GLY A 58 9.78 -1.75 7.21
C GLY A 58 10.76 -1.67 8.39
N THR A 59 10.85 -0.51 9.05
CA THR A 59 11.66 -0.35 10.26
C THR A 59 11.16 -1.25 11.40
N SER A 60 9.84 -1.41 11.54
CA SER A 60 9.24 -2.34 12.50
C SER A 60 9.58 -3.80 12.21
N ILE A 61 9.65 -4.20 10.93
CA ILE A 61 10.11 -5.55 10.53
C ILE A 61 11.56 -5.74 10.97
N ALA A 62 12.45 -4.79 10.64
CA ALA A 62 13.86 -4.88 10.99
C ALA A 62 14.04 -5.06 12.50
N PHE A 63 13.44 -4.21 13.33
CA PHE A 63 13.55 -4.32 14.78
C PHE A 63 12.87 -5.56 15.37
N ALA A 64 11.77 -6.02 14.79
CA ALA A 64 11.03 -7.19 15.29
C ALA A 64 11.75 -8.52 14.98
N TYR A 65 12.41 -8.61 13.82
CA TYR A 65 12.91 -9.86 13.28
C TYR A 65 14.44 -9.95 13.15
N GLN A 66 15.21 -8.88 13.37
CA GLN A 66 16.69 -8.90 13.25
C GLN A 66 17.38 -10.03 14.01
N LYS A 67 16.85 -10.42 15.18
CA LYS A 67 17.39 -11.51 16.02
C LYS A 67 16.59 -12.81 15.94
N LYS A 68 15.67 -12.93 14.98
CA LYS A 68 14.79 -14.11 14.83
C LYS A 68 15.31 -14.99 13.70
N LYS A 69 15.34 -16.30 13.95
CA LYS A 69 15.60 -17.30 12.92
C LYS A 69 14.33 -17.61 12.13
N ALA A 70 14.51 -17.97 10.87
CA ALA A 70 13.45 -18.55 10.06
C ALA A 70 13.00 -19.87 10.70
N SER A 71 11.75 -19.88 11.18
CA SER A 71 11.14 -21.04 11.85
C SER A 71 9.63 -21.00 11.61
N ALA A 72 8.97 -22.16 11.67
CA ALA A 72 7.52 -22.25 11.48
C ALA A 72 6.75 -21.29 12.41
N ALA A 73 7.22 -21.10 13.65
CA ALA A 73 6.63 -20.16 14.59
C ALA A 73 6.78 -18.69 14.15
N THR A 74 7.91 -18.33 13.55
CA THR A 74 8.14 -16.98 12.98
C THR A 74 7.19 -16.75 11.80
N TYR A 75 7.12 -17.69 10.85
CA TYR A 75 6.24 -17.59 9.68
C TYR A 75 4.77 -17.48 10.10
N LYS A 76 4.31 -18.33 11.04
CA LYS A 76 2.95 -18.27 11.56
C LYS A 76 2.60 -16.89 12.12
N LYS A 77 3.53 -16.23 12.83
CA LYS A 77 3.32 -14.87 13.36
C LYS A 77 3.22 -13.83 12.25
N ILE A 78 4.07 -13.92 11.22
CA ILE A 78 4.03 -13.04 10.05
C ILE A 78 2.69 -13.22 9.31
N THR A 79 2.31 -14.47 9.00
CA THR A 79 1.06 -14.79 8.29
C THR A 79 -0.16 -14.31 9.05
N VAL A 80 -0.27 -14.61 10.36
CA VAL A 80 -1.42 -14.19 11.17
C VAL A 80 -1.55 -12.67 11.22
N ARG A 81 -0.43 -11.94 11.36
CA ARG A 81 -0.47 -10.47 11.35
C ARG A 81 -0.91 -9.92 10.00
N SER A 82 -0.42 -10.51 8.91
CA SER A 82 -0.77 -10.10 7.53
C SER A 82 -2.25 -10.34 7.26
N LEU A 83 -2.77 -11.52 7.62
CA LEU A 83 -4.19 -11.86 7.47
C LEU A 83 -5.11 -10.99 8.33
N LYS A 84 -4.69 -10.59 9.54
CA LYS A 84 -5.45 -9.64 10.36
C LYS A 84 -5.59 -8.28 9.69
N LEU A 85 -4.51 -7.77 9.07
CA LEU A 85 -4.55 -6.50 8.35
C LEU A 85 -5.43 -6.58 7.10
N ILE A 86 -5.28 -7.64 6.31
CA ILE A 86 -6.10 -7.87 5.12
C ILE A 86 -7.57 -8.04 5.49
N GLY A 87 -7.87 -8.89 6.49
CA GLY A 87 -9.24 -9.14 6.96
C GLY A 87 -9.89 -7.89 7.53
N LEU A 88 -9.15 -7.07 8.30
CA LEU A 88 -9.65 -5.79 8.78
C LEU A 88 -9.92 -4.83 7.62
N GLY A 89 -9.03 -4.77 6.63
CA GLY A 89 -9.21 -3.94 5.43
C GLY A 89 -10.45 -4.32 4.63
N LEU A 90 -10.65 -5.62 4.37
CA LEU A 90 -11.82 -6.13 3.66
C LEU A 90 -13.11 -5.89 4.45
N PHE A 91 -13.07 -6.09 5.77
CA PHE A 91 -14.21 -5.78 6.64
C PHE A 91 -14.59 -4.30 6.55
N LEU A 92 -13.61 -3.38 6.65
CA LEU A 92 -13.86 -1.94 6.54
C LEU A 92 -14.32 -1.53 5.13
N GLY A 93 -13.83 -2.21 4.08
CA GLY A 93 -14.27 -1.98 2.70
C GLY A 93 -15.73 -2.37 2.46
N ALA A 94 -16.17 -3.47 3.08
CA ALA A 94 -17.54 -3.97 3.02
C ALA A 94 -18.50 -3.25 3.97
N PHE A 95 -17.99 -2.66 5.06
CA PHE A 95 -18.80 -1.99 6.07
C PHE A 95 -19.51 -0.74 5.52
N ALA A 96 -20.79 -0.59 5.85
CA ALA A 96 -21.62 0.58 5.57
C ALA A 96 -22.14 1.19 6.87
N ILE A 97 -22.31 2.51 6.89
CA ILE A 97 -22.77 3.24 8.10
C ILE A 97 -24.29 3.07 8.31
N SER A 98 -25.04 2.85 7.23
CA SER A 98 -26.48 2.62 7.26
C SER A 98 -26.84 1.14 7.17
N PHE A 99 -27.99 0.76 7.73
CA PHE A 99 -28.57 -0.59 7.59
C PHE A 99 -28.65 -0.99 6.10
N PRO A 100 -28.24 -2.21 5.70
CA PRO A 100 -27.90 -3.39 6.49
C PRO A 100 -26.44 -3.47 7.03
N PHE A 101 -25.72 -2.35 7.09
CA PHE A 101 -24.34 -2.20 7.56
C PHE A 101 -23.26 -2.92 6.73
N ILE A 102 -23.67 -3.58 5.66
CA ILE A 102 -22.80 -4.24 4.69
C ILE A 102 -23.26 -3.79 3.29
N LYS A 103 -22.29 -3.42 2.46
CA LYS A 103 -22.54 -3.05 1.06
C LYS A 103 -22.89 -4.29 0.23
N ASP A 104 -23.63 -4.06 -0.85
CA ASP A 104 -23.80 -5.09 -1.87
C ASP A 104 -22.44 -5.49 -2.44
N PHE A 105 -22.31 -6.76 -2.82
CA PHE A 105 -21.03 -7.33 -3.23
C PHE A 105 -20.35 -6.51 -4.33
N ALA A 106 -21.14 -6.06 -5.32
CA ALA A 106 -20.66 -5.26 -6.45
C ALA A 106 -20.01 -3.93 -6.04
N ASP A 107 -20.41 -3.36 -4.89
CA ASP A 107 -19.93 -2.07 -4.37
C ASP A 107 -18.81 -2.22 -3.33
N ILE A 108 -18.42 -3.45 -3.00
CA ILE A 108 -17.32 -3.69 -2.06
C ILE A 108 -16.01 -3.41 -2.78
N ARG A 109 -15.24 -2.46 -2.27
CA ARG A 109 -13.88 -2.22 -2.72
C ARG A 109 -12.93 -3.25 -2.10
N PHE A 110 -12.21 -3.99 -2.94
CA PHE A 110 -11.25 -5.02 -2.51
C PHE A 110 -9.84 -4.49 -2.25
N PRO A 111 -9.18 -3.81 -3.21
CA PRO A 111 -7.92 -3.13 -2.96
C PRO A 111 -8.09 -2.02 -1.93
N GLY A 112 -7.13 -1.92 -1.02
CA GLY A 112 -7.17 -0.92 0.03
C GLY A 112 -5.84 -0.86 0.78
N VAL A 113 -5.63 0.27 1.46
CA VAL A 113 -4.37 0.58 2.15
C VAL A 113 -3.98 -0.52 3.14
N LEU A 114 -4.93 -1.03 3.93
CA LEU A 114 -4.64 -2.07 4.93
C LEU A 114 -4.30 -3.42 4.30
N GLN A 115 -4.99 -3.79 3.22
CA GLN A 115 -4.73 -5.00 2.44
C GLN A 115 -3.33 -4.92 1.84
N ARG A 116 -3.00 -3.78 1.20
CA ARG A 116 -1.69 -3.55 0.57
C ARG A 116 -0.56 -3.56 1.60
N ILE A 117 -0.73 -2.89 2.75
CA ILE A 117 0.22 -2.97 3.87
C ILE A 117 0.37 -4.41 4.37
N GLY A 118 -0.71 -5.18 4.47
CA GLY A 118 -0.68 -6.58 4.91
C GLY A 118 0.12 -7.48 3.96
N VAL A 119 -0.10 -7.35 2.65
CA VAL A 119 0.61 -8.11 1.61
C VAL A 119 2.09 -7.71 1.56
N VAL A 120 2.39 -6.41 1.51
CA VAL A 120 3.77 -5.91 1.50
C VAL A 120 4.51 -6.32 2.78
N PHE A 121 3.86 -6.22 3.94
CA PHE A 121 4.44 -6.68 5.21
C PHE A 121 4.78 -8.17 5.17
N PHE A 122 3.89 -9.01 4.62
CA PHE A 122 4.12 -10.45 4.50
C PHE A 122 5.40 -10.74 3.71
N PHE A 123 5.47 -10.25 2.46
CA PHE A 123 6.60 -10.51 1.59
C PHE A 123 7.88 -9.87 2.10
N ALA A 124 7.84 -8.61 2.54
CA ALA A 124 9.01 -7.93 3.08
C ALA A 124 9.56 -8.63 4.33
N ALA A 125 8.68 -9.10 5.24
CA ALA A 125 9.13 -9.83 6.43
C ALA A 125 9.72 -11.21 6.08
N VAL A 126 9.12 -11.92 5.11
CA VAL A 126 9.65 -13.21 4.62
C VAL A 126 11.01 -13.00 3.95
N LEU A 127 11.16 -12.00 3.08
CA LEU A 127 12.44 -11.68 2.46
C LEU A 127 13.49 -11.33 3.52
N PHE A 128 13.13 -10.49 4.49
CA PHE A 128 14.05 -10.03 5.52
C PHE A 128 14.63 -11.17 6.40
N ILE A 129 13.85 -12.21 6.71
CA ILE A 129 14.32 -13.32 7.54
C ILE A 129 15.12 -14.38 6.76
N ASN A 130 14.99 -14.42 5.43
CA ASN A 130 15.64 -15.43 4.59
C ASN A 130 16.90 -14.92 3.88
N PHE A 131 16.99 -13.61 3.64
CA PHE A 131 18.06 -13.01 2.86
C PHE A 131 18.94 -12.08 3.69
N ASN A 132 20.21 -11.97 3.29
CA ASN A 132 21.11 -10.96 3.85
C ASN A 132 20.84 -9.58 3.22
N TRP A 133 21.40 -8.52 3.82
CA TRP A 133 21.17 -7.15 3.37
C TRP A 133 21.61 -6.87 1.93
N LYS A 134 22.67 -7.55 1.43
CA LYS A 134 23.13 -7.39 0.05
C LYS A 134 22.13 -7.98 -0.94
N SER A 135 21.63 -9.18 -0.65
CA SER A 135 20.58 -9.83 -1.43
C SER A 135 19.29 -9.01 -1.42
N LEU A 136 18.93 -8.40 -0.28
CA LEU A 136 17.76 -7.52 -0.19
C LEU A 136 17.90 -6.27 -1.06
N VAL A 137 19.09 -5.65 -1.12
CA VAL A 137 19.36 -4.53 -2.03
C VAL A 137 19.22 -4.97 -3.49
N GLY A 138 19.75 -6.14 -3.84
CA GLY A 138 19.60 -6.71 -5.18
C GLY A 138 18.14 -6.98 -5.56
N ILE A 139 17.36 -7.60 -4.66
CA ILE A 139 15.93 -7.85 -4.87
C ILE A 139 15.15 -6.54 -5.02
N CYS A 140 15.47 -5.52 -4.20
CA CYS A 140 14.87 -4.20 -4.31
C CYS A 140 15.15 -3.56 -5.68
N ALA A 141 16.41 -3.60 -6.13
CA ALA A 141 16.78 -3.08 -7.45
C ALA A 141 16.07 -3.84 -8.58
N VAL A 142 15.96 -5.17 -8.48
CA VAL A 142 15.23 -6.00 -9.45
C VAL A 142 13.75 -5.65 -9.48
N PHE A 143 13.10 -5.44 -8.34
CA PHE A 143 11.69 -5.03 -8.31
C PHE A 143 11.48 -3.62 -8.88
N LEU A 144 12.35 -2.66 -8.55
CA LEU A 144 12.22 -1.29 -9.07
C LEU A 144 12.47 -1.22 -10.58
N ILE A 145 13.57 -1.80 -11.06
CA ILE A 145 13.91 -1.81 -12.49
C ILE A 145 12.90 -2.68 -13.26
N GLY A 146 12.56 -3.86 -12.71
CA GLY A 146 11.58 -4.75 -13.30
C GLY A 146 10.21 -4.10 -13.43
N TYR A 147 9.73 -3.43 -12.38
CA TYR A 147 8.47 -2.68 -12.42
C TYR A 147 8.52 -1.55 -13.45
N TRP A 148 9.59 -0.75 -13.46
CA TRP A 148 9.75 0.32 -14.45
C TRP A 148 9.76 -0.21 -15.89
N LEU A 149 10.45 -1.33 -16.15
CA LEU A 149 10.46 -1.97 -17.46
C LEU A 149 9.09 -2.51 -17.86
N LEU A 150 8.37 -3.16 -16.92
CA LEU A 150 7.02 -3.64 -17.15
C LEU A 150 6.07 -2.49 -17.52
N MET A 151 6.14 -1.39 -16.78
CA MET A 151 5.29 -0.22 -16.99
C MET A 151 5.65 0.60 -18.23
N GLY A 152 6.91 0.56 -18.69
CA GLY A 152 7.37 1.35 -19.83
C GLY A 152 7.34 0.61 -21.17
N TYR A 153 7.46 -0.72 -21.18
CA TYR A 153 7.74 -1.47 -22.42
C TYR A 153 6.77 -2.61 -22.71
N VAL A 154 5.87 -2.98 -21.78
CA VAL A 154 4.83 -3.97 -22.08
C VAL A 154 3.66 -3.26 -22.75
N PRO A 155 3.37 -3.57 -24.03
CA PRO A 155 2.22 -3.00 -24.71
C PRO A 155 0.93 -3.62 -24.17
N VAL A 156 -0.10 -2.79 -24.07
CA VAL A 156 -1.44 -3.20 -23.63
C VAL A 156 -2.38 -3.09 -24.82
N GLU A 157 -3.04 -4.19 -25.17
CA GLU A 157 -4.00 -4.26 -26.29
C GLU A 157 -3.46 -3.74 -27.63
N GLY A 158 -2.16 -3.92 -27.88
CA GLY A 158 -1.49 -3.49 -29.12
C GLY A 158 -1.13 -2.00 -29.16
N MET A 159 -1.39 -1.24 -28.08
CA MET A 159 -0.94 0.14 -27.93
C MET A 159 0.40 0.21 -27.17
N GLU A 160 1.19 1.23 -27.48
CA GLU A 160 2.43 1.53 -26.74
C GLU A 160 2.12 1.84 -25.27
N SER A 161 3.05 1.47 -24.37
CA SER A 161 2.87 1.69 -22.93
C SER A 161 3.00 3.17 -22.57
N THR A 162 2.39 3.59 -21.46
CA THR A 162 2.51 4.96 -20.94
C THR A 162 2.57 4.99 -19.41
N PHE A 163 3.34 5.94 -18.89
CA PHE A 163 3.39 6.27 -17.46
C PHE A 163 2.24 7.18 -17.01
N ASP A 164 1.44 7.69 -17.96
CA ASP A 164 0.29 8.52 -17.64
C ASP A 164 -0.94 7.69 -17.26
N ARG A 165 -1.92 8.33 -16.63
CA ARG A 165 -3.21 7.72 -16.31
C ARG A 165 -3.98 7.49 -17.61
N ALA A 166 -3.84 6.30 -18.17
CA ALA A 166 -4.50 5.93 -19.41
C ALA A 166 -4.86 4.44 -19.44
N PRO A 167 -5.78 4.00 -20.32
CA PRO A 167 -6.16 2.59 -20.46
C PRO A 167 -5.00 1.68 -20.93
N ASN A 168 -4.03 2.23 -21.66
CA ASN A 168 -2.82 1.53 -22.10
C ASN A 168 -1.71 1.48 -21.02
N ASN A 169 -1.97 1.97 -19.82
CA ASN A 169 -1.11 1.76 -18.67
C ASN A 169 -1.35 0.35 -18.10
N LEU A 170 -0.28 -0.43 -17.94
CA LEU A 170 -0.37 -1.84 -17.54
C LEU A 170 -1.03 -2.05 -16.16
N ALA A 171 -0.76 -1.17 -15.18
CA ALA A 171 -1.36 -1.29 -13.85
C ALA A 171 -2.87 -1.06 -13.91
N ASN A 172 -3.29 0.04 -14.53
CA ASN A 172 -4.71 0.36 -14.72
C ASN A 172 -5.45 -0.77 -15.45
N TYR A 173 -4.85 -1.30 -16.52
CA TYR A 173 -5.41 -2.39 -17.29
C TYR A 173 -5.64 -3.65 -16.45
N ILE A 174 -4.64 -4.05 -15.65
CA ILE A 174 -4.73 -5.23 -14.79
C ILE A 174 -5.79 -5.01 -13.71
N ASP A 175 -5.82 -3.83 -13.08
CA ASP A 175 -6.79 -3.52 -12.04
C ASP A 175 -8.23 -3.60 -12.56
N VAL A 176 -8.52 -2.97 -13.70
CA VAL A 176 -9.87 -3.02 -14.28
C VAL A 176 -10.25 -4.46 -14.67
N LYS A 177 -9.31 -5.20 -15.29
CA LYS A 177 -9.59 -6.55 -15.79
C LYS A 177 -9.77 -7.59 -14.68
N VAL A 178 -9.02 -7.47 -13.58
CA VAL A 178 -9.03 -8.45 -12.49
C VAL A 178 -10.02 -8.05 -11.40
N LEU A 179 -10.09 -6.77 -11.03
CA LEU A 179 -10.92 -6.30 -9.93
C LEU A 179 -12.31 -5.83 -10.40
N GLY A 180 -12.48 -5.48 -11.66
CA GLY A 180 -13.78 -5.12 -12.23
C GLY A 180 -14.46 -3.98 -11.48
N SER A 181 -15.65 -4.22 -10.94
CA SER A 181 -16.42 -3.23 -10.16
C SER A 181 -15.84 -2.94 -8.78
N HIS A 182 -14.88 -3.73 -8.31
CA HIS A 182 -14.32 -3.62 -6.95
C HIS A 182 -13.20 -2.57 -6.85
N ASN A 183 -12.99 -1.74 -7.87
CA ASN A 183 -12.01 -0.66 -7.91
C ASN A 183 -12.53 0.64 -7.26
N TYR A 184 -11.61 1.50 -6.81
CA TYR A 184 -11.94 2.83 -6.31
C TYR A 184 -12.45 3.78 -7.39
N LYS A 185 -11.80 3.75 -8.55
CA LYS A 185 -12.20 4.51 -9.73
C LYS A 185 -12.65 3.54 -10.82
N PRO A 186 -13.50 3.98 -11.77
CA PRO A 186 -13.93 3.13 -12.87
C PRO A 186 -12.77 2.61 -13.74
N ASP A 187 -11.65 3.35 -13.77
CA ASP A 187 -10.53 3.14 -14.68
C ASP A 187 -9.23 2.64 -14.01
N TYR A 188 -9.10 2.70 -12.68
CA TYR A 188 -7.94 2.17 -11.94
C TYR A 188 -8.19 2.13 -10.42
N ASP A 189 -7.28 1.49 -9.68
CA ASP A 189 -7.23 1.58 -8.22
C ASP A 189 -5.83 1.99 -7.72
N PRO A 190 -5.68 3.05 -6.89
CA PRO A 190 -4.37 3.46 -6.37
C PRO A 190 -3.69 2.39 -5.49
N GLU A 191 -4.46 1.44 -4.97
CA GLU A 191 -4.03 0.31 -4.15
C GLU A 191 -4.22 -1.03 -4.87
N GLY A 192 -4.23 -0.99 -6.20
CA GLY A 192 -4.33 -2.12 -7.11
C GLY A 192 -3.21 -3.17 -6.99
N LEU A 193 -3.19 -4.08 -7.96
CA LEU A 193 -2.40 -5.31 -7.90
C LEU A 193 -0.90 -5.09 -8.17
N LEU A 194 -0.57 -4.09 -8.98
CA LEU A 194 0.79 -3.78 -9.43
C LEU A 194 1.49 -2.71 -8.55
#